data_AF-A0A532E1U7-F1
#
_entry.id   AF-A0A532E1U7-F1
#
_cell.length_a   1.000
_cell.length_b   1.000
_cell.length_c   1.000
_cell.angle_alpha   90.00
_cell.angle_beta   90.00
_cell.angle_gamma   90.00
#
_symmetry.space_group_name_H-M   'P 1'
#
loop_
_entity.id
_entity.type
_entity.pdbx_description
1 polymer ?
#
loop_
_entity_poly.entity_id
_entity_poly.type
_entity_poly.pdbx_seq_one_letter_code
_entity_poly.pdbx_strand_id
1 'polypeptide(L)' 'MRWGSWSEFLAMGGYGLYVWISFGVTMLSMVGEVLALRRRHAAAVGDIPAPLARTDV' A
#
# COMPACT_ATOMS: atom_id res chain seq x y z
N MET A 1 31.70 -21.23 -7.18
CA MET A 1 30.70 -20.40 -6.47
C MET A 1 29.33 -20.86 -6.92
N ARG A 2 28.63 -21.66 -6.11
CA ARG A 2 27.26 -22.13 -6.43
C ARG A 2 26.33 -21.08 -5.84
N TRP A 3 25.80 -20.21 -6.69
CA TRP A 3 24.70 -19.34 -6.28
C TRP A 3 23.56 -20.26 -5.86
N GLY A 4 23.37 -20.37 -4.55
CA GLY A 4 22.26 -21.11 -3.98
C GLY A 4 20.97 -20.52 -4.52
N SER A 5 20.11 -21.37 -5.05
CA SER A 5 18.96 -20.97 -5.85
C SER A 5 18.06 -19.91 -5.17
N TRP A 6 17.19 -19.23 -5.93
CA TRP A 6 16.13 -18.38 -5.38
C TRP A 6 15.33 -19.08 -4.26
N SER A 7 15.21 -20.42 -4.32
CA SER A 7 14.57 -21.23 -3.30
C SER A 7 15.30 -21.21 -1.95
N GLU A 8 16.64 -21.09 -1.92
CA GLU A 8 17.41 -20.96 -0.67
C GLU A 8 17.29 -19.56 -0.06
N PHE A 9 17.01 -18.55 -0.87
CA PHE A 9 16.72 -17.19 -0.38
C PHE A 9 15.32 -17.09 0.25
N LEU A 10 14.36 -17.84 -0.30
CA LEU A 10 13.03 -18.00 0.28
C LEU A 10 13.04 -18.92 1.51
N ALA A 11 13.84 -20.00 1.47
CA ALA A 11 13.98 -21.00 2.51
C ALA A 11 15.29 -20.85 3.28
N MET A 12 15.73 -19.62 3.58
CA MET A 12 16.97 -19.29 4.31
C MET A 12 17.02 -19.95 5.69
N GLY A 13 17.29 -21.26 5.76
CA GLY A 13 17.51 -22.04 6.98
C GLY A 13 16.51 -21.86 8.13
N GLY A 14 15.29 -21.37 7.88
CA GLY A 14 14.28 -21.04 8.90
C GLY A 14 14.00 -19.54 9.13
N TYR A 15 14.85 -18.62 8.67
CA TYR A 15 14.69 -17.17 8.85
C TYR A 15 13.89 -16.46 7.77
N GLY A 16 13.75 -17.07 6.58
CA GLY A 16 13.01 -16.47 5.46
C GLY A 16 11.58 -16.09 5.83
N LEU A 17 10.88 -16.92 6.62
CA LEU A 17 9.54 -16.65 7.11
C LEU A 17 9.45 -15.32 7.88
N TYR A 18 10.44 -15.01 8.71
CA TYR A 18 10.46 -13.78 9.50
C TYR A 18 10.58 -12.54 8.60
N VAL A 19 11.50 -12.61 7.63
CA VAL A 19 11.73 -11.53 6.67
C VAL A 19 10.49 -11.30 5.81
N TRP A 20 9.97 -12.36 5.18
CA TRP A 20 8.81 -12.25 4.29
C TRP A 20 7.54 -11.78 5.01
N ILE A 21 7.33 -12.18 6.26
CA ILE A 21 6.21 -11.65 7.06
C ILE A 21 6.42 -10.17 7.38
N SER A 22 7.61 -9.73 7.79
CA SER A 22 7.86 -8.30 8.03
C SER A 22 7.62 -7.45 6.78
N PHE A 23 8.14 -7.88 5.63
CA PHE A 23 7.88 -7.21 4.35
C PHE A 23 6.39 -7.25 3.98
N GLY A 24 5.72 -8.38 4.20
CA GLY A 24 4.28 -8.51 3.99
C GLY A 24 3.45 -7.56 4.85
N VAL A 25 3.80 -7.41 6.13
CA VAL A 25 3.14 -6.46 7.04
C VAL A 25 3.39 -5.02 6.60
N THR A 26 4.61 -4.65 6.23
CA THR A 26 4.91 -3.31 5.70
C THR A 26 4.12 -3.01 4.42
N MET A 27 4.11 -3.97 3.48
CA MET A 27 3.34 -3.87 2.23
C MET A 27 1.84 -3.70 2.52
N LEU A 28 1.30 -4.49 3.46
CA LEU A 28 -0.09 -4.42 3.86
C LEU A 28 -0.44 -3.05 4.47
N SER A 29 0.42 -2.51 5.33
CA SER A 29 0.23 -1.17 5.90
C SER A 29 0.22 -0.08 4.82
N MET A 30 1.17 -0.11 3.88
CA MET A 30 1.20 0.85 2.77
C MET A 30 -0.07 0.75 1.90
N VAL A 31 -0.48 -0.47 1.54
CA VAL A 31 -1.70 -0.69 0.75
C VAL A 31 -2.94 -0.22 1.52
N GLY A 32 -3.01 -0.51 2.81
CA GLY A 32 -4.09 -0.05 3.69
C GLY A 32 -4.21 1.48 3.70
N GLU A 33 -3.08 2.19 3.83
CA GLU A 33 -3.04 3.64 3.81
C GLU A 33 -3.48 4.21 2.46
N VAL A 34 -2.99 3.65 1.35
CA VAL A 34 -3.38 4.04 -0.01
C VAL A 34 -4.87 3.83 -0.22
N LEU A 35 -5.43 2.70 0.19
CA LEU A 35 -6.86 2.43 0.09
C LEU A 35 -7.69 3.40 0.94
N ALA A 36 -7.25 3.71 2.16
CA ALA A 36 -7.92 4.68 3.03
C ALA A 36 -7.90 6.09 2.42
N LEU A 37 -6.77 6.51 1.86
CA LEU A 37 -6.63 7.77 1.12
C LEU A 37 -7.56 7.83 -0.09
N ARG A 38 -7.60 6.77 -0.91
CA ARG A 38 -8.49 6.71 -2.09
C ARG A 38 -9.97 6.80 -1.69
N ARG A 39 -10.36 6.15 -0.60
CA ARG A 39 -11.74 6.23 -0.07
C ARG A 39 -12.08 7.64 0.41
N ARG A 40 -11.16 8.30 1.13
CA ARG A 40 -11.34 9.70 1.58
C ARG A 40 -11.40 10.67 0.42
N HIS A 41 -10.55 10.49 -0.59
CA HIS A 41 -10.57 11.33 -1.79
C HIS A 41 -11.87 11.17 -2.58
N ALA A 42 -12.35 9.94 -2.76
CA ALA A 42 -13.63 9.68 -3.41
C ALA A 42 -14.80 10.34 -2.67
N ALA A 43 -14.79 10.28 -1.33
CA ALA A 43 -15.78 10.96 -0.50
C ALA A 43 -15.70 12.49 -0.63
N ALA A 44 -14.51 13.07 -0.56
CA ALA A 44 -14.30 14.53 -0.64
C ALA A 44 -14.64 15.10 -2.03
N VAL A 45 -14.39 14.37 -3.12
CA VAL A 45 -14.80 14.77 -4.47
C VAL A 45 -16.32 14.73 -4.65
N GLY A 46 -17.00 13.77 -4.03
CA GLY A 46 -18.46 13.71 -4.03
C GLY A 46 -19.13 14.82 -3.22
N ASP A 47 -18.42 15.35 -2.23
CA ASP A 47 -18.92 16.35 -1.29
C ASP A 47 -18.56 17.79 -1.66
N ILE A 48 -17.98 18.04 -2.85
CA ILE A 48 -17.72 19.40 -3.34
C ILE A 48 -19.06 20.13 -3.42
N PRO A 49 -19.34 21.08 -2.51
CA PRO A 49 -20.58 21.81 -2.57
C PRO A 49 -20.52 22.68 -3.82
N ALA A 50 -21.63 22.77 -4.54
CA ALA A 50 -21.78 23.60 -5.74
C ALA A 50 -21.73 25.16 -5.59
N PRO A 51 -21.32 25.83 -4.48
CA PRO A 51 -21.27 27.30 -4.45
C PRO A 51 -20.17 28.00 -5.25
N LEU A 52 -19.11 27.34 -5.72
CA LEU A 52 -18.00 28.04 -6.40
C LEU A 52 -18.23 28.30 -7.90
N ALA A 53 -19.35 27.85 -8.47
CA ALA A 53 -19.78 28.20 -9.82
C ALA A 53 -20.65 29.47 -9.89
N ARG A 54 -20.89 30.12 -8.74
CA ARG A 54 -21.57 31.43 -8.61
C ARG A 54 -20.59 32.47 -8.07
N THR A 55 -19.52 32.73 -8.80
CA THR A 55 -18.89 34.05 -8.79
C THR A 55 -19.22 34.69 -10.12
N ASP A 56 -20.49 35.03 -10.27
CA ASP A 56 -20.97 35.91 -11.33
C ASP A 56 -20.63 37.33 -10.88
N VAL A 57 -19.73 37.99 -11.63
CA VAL A 57 -19.49 39.45 -11.78
C VAL A 57 -19.43 40.34 -10.53
#